data_AF-A0A7K9X521-F1
#
_entry.id   AF-A0A7K9X521-F1
#
_cell.length_a   1.000
_cell.length_b   1.000
_cell.length_c   1.000
_cell.angle_alpha   90.00
_cell.angle_beta   90.00
_cell.angle_gamma   90.00
#
_symmetry.space_group_name_H-M   'P 1'
#
loop_
_entity.id
_entity.type
_entity.pdbx_description
1 polymer ?
#
loop_
_entity_poly.entity_id
_entity_poly.type
_entity_poly.pdbx_seq_one_letter_code
_entity_poly.pdbx_strand_id
1 'polypeptide(L)'
;AASRRAKMAAAVERVVGEAPAGYTALAVKFGARQRSPHCLLVKEHQVREGAGTAHPPRRTLFVLNVPPYCSPDSLSRLFARCGRVQSVDICDRPEPGEKKETLASKFFNRKTVTGFQVAYVVFRKPAGVQAAKALSREGPLLISTESHPVKTGISKWIDSYAASVVDPEELKAEVDAYMQDYDKKIEEEEAKAAKEEGVPDEEGWVKVTRRGRKPGLPRTEAANLRVLEREKQKRARKELLNFYAWQHRETKREHIAQLRKKFEEDKQRIALMRAQRKFRPY
;
A
#
# COMPACT_ATOMS: atom_id res chain seq x y z
N ALA A 1 0.02 -38.89 53.71
CA ALA A 1 -0.45 -39.09 52.32
C ALA A 1 -1.85 -38.52 52.18
N ALA A 2 -2.00 -37.28 51.70
CA ALA A 2 -3.29 -36.60 51.56
C ALA A 2 -3.62 -36.44 50.07
N SER A 3 -4.58 -37.25 49.61
CA SER A 3 -5.13 -37.26 48.25
C SER A 3 -5.97 -36.01 48.01
N ARG A 4 -5.51 -35.09 47.15
CA ARG A 4 -6.33 -34.02 46.57
C ARG A 4 -6.99 -34.54 45.30
N ARG A 5 -8.26 -34.95 45.41
CA ARG A 5 -9.18 -35.14 44.27
C ARG A 5 -9.44 -33.76 43.64
N ALA A 6 -8.84 -33.51 42.48
CA ALA A 6 -9.18 -32.36 41.64
C ALA A 6 -10.53 -32.64 40.96
N LYS A 7 -11.57 -31.91 41.39
CA LYS A 7 -12.86 -31.80 40.69
C LYS A 7 -12.60 -31.17 39.33
N MET A 8 -12.79 -31.93 38.24
CA MET A 8 -12.86 -31.37 36.90
C MET A 8 -14.14 -30.52 36.81
N ALA A 9 -13.97 -29.20 36.86
CA ALA A 9 -15.03 -28.26 36.51
C ALA A 9 -15.29 -28.38 35.01
N ALA A 10 -16.52 -28.76 34.64
CA ALA A 10 -17.01 -28.74 33.27
C ALA A 10 -16.75 -27.35 32.67
N ALA A 11 -16.07 -27.33 31.54
CA ALA A 11 -15.74 -26.11 30.82
C ALA A 11 -17.05 -25.47 30.32
N VAL A 12 -17.47 -24.40 30.98
CA VAL A 12 -18.55 -23.52 30.54
C VAL A 12 -18.19 -22.99 29.15
N GLU A 13 -18.98 -23.36 28.14
CA GLU A 13 -18.91 -22.79 26.79
C GLU A 13 -19.07 -21.27 26.87
N ARG A 14 -17.96 -20.55 26.64
CA ARG A 14 -18.02 -19.09 26.50
C ARG A 14 -18.60 -18.77 25.13
N VAL A 15 -19.85 -18.32 25.16
CA VAL A 15 -20.59 -17.73 24.03
C VAL A 15 -19.73 -16.64 23.38
N VAL A 16 -19.69 -16.71 22.04
CA VAL A 16 -18.98 -15.80 21.14
C VAL A 16 -19.44 -14.36 21.39
N GLY A 17 -18.51 -13.42 21.54
CA GLY A 17 -18.82 -12.00 21.75
C GLY A 17 -19.68 -11.44 20.61
N GLU A 18 -20.54 -10.47 20.95
CA GLU A 18 -21.47 -9.82 20.02
C GLU A 18 -20.74 -9.28 18.78
N ALA A 19 -21.17 -9.71 17.60
CA ALA A 19 -20.59 -9.29 16.34
C ALA A 19 -21.10 -7.90 15.94
N PRO A 20 -20.29 -7.07 15.25
CA PRO A 20 -20.76 -5.80 14.71
C PRO A 20 -21.94 -5.99 13.74
N ALA A 21 -22.81 -4.99 13.65
CA ALA A 21 -24.06 -5.06 12.89
C ALA A 21 -23.86 -5.58 11.45
N GLY A 22 -24.56 -6.67 11.11
CA GLY A 22 -24.49 -7.32 9.80
C GLY A 22 -23.37 -8.35 9.63
N TYR A 23 -22.57 -8.63 10.66
CA TYR A 23 -21.61 -9.72 10.71
C TYR A 23 -22.07 -10.82 11.67
N THR A 24 -21.64 -12.04 11.39
CA THR A 24 -21.82 -13.20 12.25
C THR A 24 -20.44 -13.60 12.78
N ALA A 25 -20.27 -13.65 14.09
CA ALA A 25 -19.02 -14.10 14.69
C ALA A 25 -18.99 -15.63 14.77
N LEU A 26 -17.90 -16.20 14.27
CA LEU A 26 -17.63 -17.63 14.26
C LEU A 26 -16.42 -17.88 15.16
N ALA A 27 -16.62 -18.62 16.24
CA ALA A 27 -15.52 -19.00 17.13
C ALA A 27 -14.72 -20.17 16.52
N VAL A 28 -13.40 -20.03 16.50
CA VAL A 28 -12.49 -20.99 15.90
C VAL A 28 -11.26 -21.18 16.78
N LYS A 29 -10.82 -22.41 16.96
CA LYS A 29 -9.61 -22.80 17.68
C LYS A 29 -8.60 -23.37 16.70
N PHE A 30 -7.32 -23.09 16.95
CA PHE A 30 -6.24 -23.69 16.17
C PHE A 30 -6.17 -25.20 16.44
N GLY A 31 -6.21 -25.62 17.71
CA GLY A 31 -6.16 -27.02 18.12
C GLY A 31 -6.87 -27.26 19.44
N ALA A 32 -7.10 -28.53 19.80
CA ALA A 32 -7.86 -28.90 21.00
C ALA A 32 -7.22 -28.40 22.31
N ARG A 33 -5.91 -28.16 22.29
CA ARG A 33 -5.13 -27.63 23.42
C ARG A 33 -5.43 -26.15 23.71
N GLN A 34 -6.04 -25.41 22.79
CA GLN A 34 -6.25 -23.98 22.93
C GLN A 34 -7.48 -23.65 23.80
N ARG A 35 -7.27 -22.82 24.81
CA ARG A 35 -8.31 -22.40 25.77
C ARG A 35 -9.18 -21.27 25.23
N SER A 36 -8.60 -20.30 24.52
CA SER A 36 -9.30 -19.16 23.95
C SER A 36 -9.64 -19.37 22.47
N PRO A 37 -10.90 -19.21 22.04
CA PRO A 37 -11.23 -19.17 20.62
C PRO A 37 -10.82 -17.83 19.99
N HIS A 38 -10.46 -17.89 18.71
CA HIS A 38 -10.33 -16.76 17.80
C HIS A 38 -11.66 -16.53 17.08
N CYS A 39 -12.07 -15.28 16.88
CA CYS A 39 -13.34 -14.96 16.22
C CYS A 39 -13.12 -14.54 14.76
N LEU A 40 -13.67 -15.32 13.82
CA LEU A 40 -13.80 -14.91 12.43
C LEU A 40 -15.12 -14.14 12.27
N LEU A 41 -15.10 -13.04 11.53
CA LEU A 41 -16.32 -12.28 11.25
C LEU A 41 -16.79 -12.61 9.84
N VAL A 42 -17.99 -13.16 9.74
CA VAL A 42 -18.54 -13.70 8.51
C VAL A 42 -19.70 -12.85 8.05
N LYS A 43 -19.75 -12.52 6.76
CA LYS A 43 -20.84 -11.78 6.13
C LYS A 43 -21.10 -12.34 4.74
N GLU A 44 -22.33 -12.22 4.28
CA GLU A 44 -22.62 -12.49 2.88
C GLU A 44 -22.01 -11.41 2.01
N HIS A 45 -21.24 -11.81 1.00
CA HIS A 45 -20.63 -10.86 0.09
C HIS A 45 -21.70 -10.31 -0.86
N GLN A 46 -21.89 -8.99 -0.79
CA GLN A 46 -22.80 -8.24 -1.65
C GLN A 46 -22.02 -7.07 -2.24
N VAL A 47 -21.75 -7.13 -3.54
CA VAL A 47 -21.10 -6.05 -4.30
C VAL A 47 -22.19 -5.28 -5.05
N ARG A 48 -22.08 -3.95 -5.04
CA ARG A 48 -23.00 -3.05 -5.78
C ARG A 48 -22.61 -2.92 -7.26
N GLU A 49 -21.35 -3.18 -7.59
CA GLU A 49 -20.81 -3.22 -8.95
C GLU A 49 -20.84 -4.64 -9.51
N GLY A 50 -21.03 -4.74 -10.83
CA GLY A 50 -21.48 -5.91 -11.57
C GLY A 50 -20.76 -7.23 -11.27
N ALA A 51 -21.45 -8.33 -11.58
CA ALA A 51 -21.02 -9.70 -11.38
C ALA A 51 -19.62 -9.99 -11.95
N GLY A 52 -18.58 -9.76 -11.14
CA GLY A 52 -17.26 -10.32 -11.38
C GLY A 52 -17.35 -11.84 -11.33
N THR A 53 -16.88 -12.50 -12.39
CA THR A 53 -16.98 -13.96 -12.58
C THR A 53 -16.34 -14.74 -11.42
N ALA A 54 -15.34 -14.19 -10.73
CA ALA A 54 -14.67 -14.84 -9.61
C ALA A 54 -15.49 -14.90 -8.32
N HIS A 55 -16.38 -13.92 -8.07
CA HIS A 55 -17.11 -13.80 -6.81
C HIS A 55 -18.62 -13.64 -7.02
N PRO A 56 -19.34 -14.72 -7.36
CA PRO A 56 -20.77 -14.64 -7.64
C PRO A 56 -21.58 -14.16 -6.41
N PRO A 57 -22.45 -13.16 -6.55
CA PRO A 57 -23.25 -12.65 -5.44
C PRO A 57 -24.18 -13.74 -4.88
N ARG A 58 -24.49 -13.69 -3.58
CA ARG A 58 -25.31 -14.66 -2.83
C ARG A 58 -24.74 -16.09 -2.72
N ARG A 59 -23.61 -16.38 -3.37
CA ARG A 59 -22.88 -17.65 -3.23
C ARG A 59 -21.53 -17.48 -2.54
N THR A 60 -21.08 -16.24 -2.38
CA THR A 60 -19.82 -15.88 -1.76
C THR A 60 -19.98 -15.44 -0.32
N LEU A 61 -19.11 -15.98 0.51
CA LEU A 61 -19.00 -15.67 1.92
C LEU A 61 -17.76 -14.82 2.13
N PHE A 62 -17.95 -13.63 2.70
CA PHE A 62 -16.91 -12.71 3.09
C PHE A 62 -16.48 -13.01 4.52
N VAL A 63 -15.20 -13.33 4.72
CA VAL A 63 -14.62 -13.67 6.02
C VAL A 63 -13.52 -12.69 6.36
N LEU A 64 -13.69 -11.96 7.46
CA LEU A 64 -12.69 -11.05 8.01
C LEU A 64 -11.94 -11.71 9.18
N ASN A 65 -10.80 -11.11 9.51
CA ASN A 65 -9.96 -11.49 10.64
C ASN A 65 -9.38 -12.91 10.49
N VAL A 66 -9.05 -13.31 9.25
CA VAL A 66 -8.46 -14.62 8.98
C VAL A 66 -7.00 -14.62 9.47
N PRO A 67 -6.63 -15.53 10.38
CA PRO A 67 -5.25 -15.60 10.88
C PRO A 67 -4.24 -16.01 9.80
N PRO A 68 -2.98 -15.56 9.89
CA PRO A 68 -1.91 -15.86 8.92
C PRO A 68 -1.47 -17.33 8.88
N TYR A 69 -2.01 -18.17 9.75
CA TYR A 69 -1.80 -19.62 9.73
C TYR A 69 -2.90 -20.37 8.97
N CYS A 70 -4.02 -19.74 8.60
CA CYS A 70 -5.08 -20.41 7.86
C CYS A 70 -4.71 -20.51 6.38
N SER A 71 -4.52 -21.73 5.88
CA SER A 71 -4.38 -21.99 4.44
C SER A 71 -5.76 -22.00 3.74
N PRO A 72 -5.82 -21.80 2.42
CA PRO A 72 -7.05 -21.98 1.64
C PRO A 72 -7.70 -23.35 1.88
N ASP A 73 -6.89 -24.41 1.98
CA ASP A 73 -7.37 -25.76 2.28
C ASP A 73 -8.00 -25.87 3.67
N SER A 74 -7.42 -25.18 4.65
CA SER A 74 -7.92 -25.17 6.03
C SER A 74 -9.30 -24.50 6.10
N LEU A 75 -9.48 -23.38 5.39
CA LEU A 75 -10.78 -22.71 5.28
C LEU A 75 -11.77 -23.53 4.46
N SER A 76 -11.35 -24.15 3.37
CA SER A 76 -12.18 -25.04 2.55
C SER A 76 -12.75 -26.18 3.40
N ARG A 77 -11.92 -26.83 4.22
CA ARG A 77 -12.37 -27.87 5.16
C ARG A 77 -13.28 -27.34 6.26
N LEU A 78 -12.97 -26.17 6.82
CA LEU A 78 -13.79 -25.52 7.84
C LEU A 78 -15.23 -25.32 7.34
N PHE A 79 -15.37 -24.83 6.11
CA PHE A 79 -16.66 -24.53 5.48
C PHE A 79 -17.28 -25.70 4.73
N ALA A 80 -16.57 -26.81 4.53
CA ALA A 80 -17.10 -28.02 3.90
C ALA A 80 -18.32 -28.59 4.65
N ARG A 81 -18.39 -28.38 5.98
CA ARG A 81 -19.55 -28.74 6.82
C ARG A 81 -20.82 -27.98 6.44
N CYS A 82 -20.70 -26.75 5.95
CA CYS A 82 -21.82 -25.90 5.54
C CYS A 82 -22.25 -26.16 4.09
N GLY A 83 -21.35 -26.69 3.25
CA GLY A 83 -21.65 -27.00 1.87
C GLY A 83 -20.38 -27.24 1.03
N ARG A 84 -20.57 -27.67 -0.22
CA ARG A 84 -19.46 -27.85 -1.16
C ARG A 84 -18.87 -26.50 -1.58
N VAL A 85 -17.63 -26.26 -1.16
CA VAL A 85 -16.82 -25.10 -1.55
C VAL A 85 -16.32 -25.27 -2.98
N GLN A 86 -16.34 -24.19 -3.76
CA GLN A 86 -15.87 -24.12 -5.15
C GLN A 86 -14.45 -23.54 -5.22
N SER A 87 -14.23 -22.39 -4.60
CA SER A 87 -12.92 -21.74 -4.50
C SER A 87 -12.81 -20.97 -3.18
N VAL A 88 -11.58 -20.77 -2.73
CA VAL A 88 -11.24 -19.96 -1.55
C VAL A 88 -10.12 -19.02 -1.94
N ASP A 89 -10.40 -17.73 -1.91
CA ASP A 89 -9.46 -16.68 -2.28
C ASP A 89 -9.12 -15.88 -1.03
N ILE A 90 -7.82 -15.77 -0.69
CA ILE A 90 -7.34 -15.04 0.49
C ILE A 90 -6.60 -13.79 0.01
N CYS A 91 -6.99 -12.63 0.54
CA CYS A 91 -6.48 -11.31 0.16
C CYS A 91 -6.00 -10.54 1.40
N ASP A 92 -4.90 -9.79 1.26
CA ASP A 92 -4.36 -8.95 2.34
C ASP A 92 -5.26 -7.77 2.68
N ARG A 93 -5.97 -7.22 1.68
CA ARG A 93 -6.92 -6.12 1.83
C ARG A 93 -8.22 -6.44 1.09
N PRO A 94 -9.38 -6.00 1.61
CA PRO A 94 -10.64 -6.11 0.90
C PRO A 94 -10.64 -5.09 -0.25
N GLU A 95 -10.15 -5.48 -1.42
CA GLU A 95 -10.20 -4.66 -2.62
C GLU A 95 -11.43 -5.04 -3.48
N PRO A 96 -12.17 -4.07 -4.06
CA PRO A 96 -13.37 -4.34 -4.87
C PRO A 96 -13.11 -4.97 -6.25
N GLY A 97 -11.88 -5.37 -6.57
CA GLY A 97 -11.51 -5.80 -7.92
C GLY A 97 -10.44 -6.88 -7.90
N GLU A 98 -10.55 -7.80 -8.86
CA GLU A 98 -9.56 -8.83 -9.13
C GLU A 98 -8.22 -8.17 -9.48
N LYS A 99 -7.32 -8.03 -8.51
CA LYS A 99 -5.90 -8.07 -8.85
C LYS A 99 -5.56 -9.53 -9.05
N LYS A 100 -5.68 -9.99 -10.29
CA LYS A 100 -4.69 -10.94 -10.80
C LYS A 100 -3.38 -10.19 -10.66
N GLU A 101 -2.71 -10.33 -9.53
CA GLU A 101 -1.28 -10.07 -9.48
C GLU A 101 -0.69 -11.03 -10.50
N THR A 102 -0.55 -10.56 -11.73
CA THR A 102 0.22 -11.23 -12.75
C THR A 102 1.63 -11.23 -12.18
N LEU A 103 1.96 -12.30 -11.46
CA LEU A 103 3.27 -12.52 -10.92
C LEU A 103 4.20 -12.43 -12.13
N ALA A 104 4.96 -11.32 -12.19
CA ALA A 104 5.82 -11.04 -13.33
C ALA A 104 6.97 -12.06 -13.43
N SER A 105 7.15 -12.89 -12.40
CA SER A 105 8.13 -13.96 -12.31
C SER A 105 7.67 -15.01 -11.30
N LYS A 106 8.10 -16.25 -11.46
CA LYS A 106 7.85 -17.33 -10.49
C LYS A 106 8.69 -17.16 -9.23
N PHE A 107 9.84 -16.51 -9.35
CA PHE A 107 10.85 -16.43 -8.30
C PHE A 107 10.86 -15.10 -7.54
N PHE A 108 10.58 -13.97 -8.20
CA PHE A 108 10.59 -12.65 -7.56
C PHE A 108 9.19 -12.25 -7.06
N ASN A 109 8.70 -13.01 -6.09
CA ASN A 109 7.46 -12.67 -5.40
C ASN A 109 7.79 -11.78 -4.19
N ARG A 110 7.19 -10.59 -4.15
CA ARG A 110 7.18 -9.79 -2.91
C ARG A 110 6.40 -10.58 -1.86
N LYS A 111 7.08 -10.98 -0.79
CA LYS A 111 6.41 -11.67 0.32
C LYS A 111 5.30 -10.75 0.85
N THR A 112 4.06 -11.21 0.75
CA THR A 112 2.89 -10.55 1.31
C THR A 112 3.04 -10.41 2.82
N VAL A 113 2.45 -9.35 3.37
CA VAL A 113 2.63 -9.02 4.78
C VAL A 113 2.02 -10.12 5.64
N THR A 114 2.75 -10.59 6.65
CA THR A 114 2.24 -11.56 7.63
C THR A 114 1.26 -10.88 8.58
N GLY A 115 0.06 -10.57 8.09
CA GLY A 115 -1.02 -9.93 8.83
C GLY A 115 -2.28 -10.79 8.88
N PHE A 116 -3.32 -10.25 9.52
CA PHE A 116 -4.67 -10.79 9.38
C PHE A 116 -5.20 -10.45 8.00
N GLN A 117 -5.76 -11.46 7.34
CA GLN A 117 -6.22 -11.38 5.96
C GLN A 117 -7.75 -11.43 5.89
N VAL A 118 -8.26 -11.18 4.69
CA VAL A 118 -9.65 -11.29 4.31
C VAL A 118 -9.78 -12.49 3.37
N ALA A 119 -10.81 -13.31 3.52
CA ALA A 119 -11.06 -14.43 2.63
C ALA A 119 -12.45 -14.35 1.98
N TYR A 120 -12.50 -14.74 0.72
CA TYR A 120 -13.72 -14.96 -0.06
C TYR A 120 -13.88 -16.46 -0.28
N VAL A 121 -14.95 -17.03 0.28
CA VAL A 121 -15.28 -18.45 0.13
C VAL A 121 -16.48 -18.57 -0.79
N VAL A 122 -16.28 -19.17 -1.97
CA VAL A 122 -17.33 -19.36 -2.96
C VAL A 122 -17.96 -20.74 -2.77
N PHE A 123 -19.26 -20.81 -2.50
CA PHE A 123 -19.99 -22.07 -2.43
C PHE A 123 -20.66 -22.42 -3.77
N ARG A 124 -20.79 -23.72 -4.06
CA ARG A 124 -21.56 -24.19 -5.22
C ARG A 124 -23.04 -23.85 -5.11
N LYS A 125 -23.60 -23.85 -3.89
CA LYS A 125 -25.01 -23.58 -3.61
C LYS A 125 -25.15 -22.40 -2.65
N PRO A 126 -26.16 -21.51 -2.83
CA PRO A 126 -26.39 -20.38 -1.91
C PRO A 126 -26.80 -20.82 -0.50
N ALA A 127 -27.34 -22.05 -0.35
CA ALA A 127 -27.62 -22.65 0.94
C ALA A 127 -26.38 -22.74 1.84
N GLY A 128 -25.18 -22.86 1.26
CA GLY A 128 -23.92 -22.92 2.02
C GLY A 128 -23.62 -21.62 2.78
N VAL A 129 -23.99 -20.47 2.21
CA VAL A 129 -23.81 -19.15 2.87
C VAL A 129 -24.72 -19.02 4.09
N GLN A 130 -25.97 -19.49 3.98
CA GLN A 130 -26.91 -19.45 5.10
C GLN A 130 -26.52 -20.46 6.19
N ALA A 131 -26.08 -21.66 5.80
CA ALA A 131 -25.53 -22.65 6.74
C ALA A 131 -24.28 -22.14 7.46
N ALA A 132 -23.40 -21.39 6.77
CA ALA A 132 -22.22 -20.78 7.40
C ALA A 132 -22.59 -19.70 8.43
N LYS A 133 -23.65 -18.92 8.19
CA LYS A 133 -24.19 -18.00 9.21
C LYS A 133 -24.77 -18.78 10.40
N ALA A 134 -25.50 -19.86 10.16
CA ALA A 134 -26.04 -20.72 11.21
C ALA A 134 -24.96 -21.44 12.03
N LEU A 135 -23.79 -21.70 11.44
CA LEU A 135 -22.65 -22.37 12.08
C LEU A 135 -22.10 -21.61 13.30
N SER A 136 -22.39 -20.31 13.43
CA SER A 136 -22.08 -19.54 14.65
C SER A 136 -22.70 -20.08 15.94
N ARG A 137 -23.77 -20.86 15.82
CA ARG A 137 -24.45 -21.51 16.96
C ARG A 137 -23.80 -22.82 17.36
N GLU A 138 -23.04 -23.44 16.46
CA GLU A 138 -22.24 -24.62 16.76
C GLU A 138 -20.91 -24.14 17.35
N GLY A 139 -20.45 -24.80 18.41
CA GLY A 139 -19.31 -24.38 19.21
C GLY A 139 -17.98 -24.19 18.43
N PRO A 140 -16.87 -23.91 19.13
CA PRO A 140 -15.64 -23.47 18.49
C PRO A 140 -15.09 -24.50 17.50
N LEU A 141 -15.02 -24.12 16.23
CA LEU A 141 -14.54 -24.99 15.16
C LEU A 141 -13.03 -25.21 15.25
N LEU A 142 -12.55 -26.32 14.72
CA LEU A 142 -11.13 -26.67 14.78
C LEU A 142 -10.45 -26.51 13.43
N ILE A 143 -9.36 -25.74 13.37
CA ILE A 143 -8.59 -25.51 12.14
C ILE A 143 -7.57 -26.62 11.90
N SER A 144 -6.82 -27.00 12.94
CA SER A 144 -5.81 -28.06 12.90
C SER A 144 -6.40 -29.33 13.49
N THR A 145 -6.64 -30.33 12.65
CA THR A 145 -7.09 -31.66 13.07
C THR A 145 -5.91 -32.64 12.99
N GLU A 146 -5.97 -33.75 13.73
CA GLU A 146 -4.92 -34.79 13.69
C GLU A 146 -4.73 -35.36 12.28
N SER A 147 -5.82 -35.43 11.50
CA SER A 147 -5.78 -35.86 10.10
C SER A 147 -5.08 -34.86 9.17
N HIS A 148 -5.08 -33.56 9.52
CA HIS A 148 -4.53 -32.51 8.68
C HIS A 148 -3.93 -31.38 9.54
N PRO A 149 -2.69 -31.55 10.01
CA PRO A 149 -2.03 -30.55 10.82
C PRO A 149 -1.70 -29.32 9.98
N VAL A 150 -2.08 -28.14 10.46
CA VAL A 150 -1.62 -26.88 9.88
C VAL A 150 -0.21 -26.62 10.36
N LYS A 151 0.74 -26.52 9.43
CA LYS A 151 2.14 -26.24 9.73
C LYS A 151 2.28 -24.81 10.25
N THR A 152 2.73 -24.67 11.49
CA THR A 152 2.95 -23.37 12.16
C THR A 152 4.31 -23.33 12.83
N GLY A 153 4.80 -22.13 13.16
CA GLY A 153 6.09 -21.97 13.84
C GLY A 153 7.24 -22.53 13.01
N ILE A 154 8.23 -23.14 13.66
CA ILE A 154 9.50 -23.55 13.04
C ILE A 154 9.30 -24.41 11.78
N SER A 155 8.40 -25.40 11.78
CA SER A 155 8.15 -26.25 10.62
C SER A 155 7.73 -25.47 9.38
N LYS A 156 6.90 -24.43 9.55
CA LYS A 156 6.51 -23.52 8.44
C LYS A 156 7.73 -22.78 7.88
N TRP A 157 8.64 -22.36 8.75
CA TRP A 157 9.82 -21.58 8.37
C TRP A 157 10.88 -22.45 7.70
N ILE A 158 11.03 -23.70 8.14
CA ILE A 158 11.88 -24.70 7.47
C ILE A 158 11.39 -24.94 6.05
N ASP A 159 10.09 -25.23 5.89
CA ASP A 159 9.51 -25.45 4.56
C ASP A 159 9.60 -24.20 3.68
N SER A 160 9.33 -23.02 4.24
CA SER A 160 9.45 -21.76 3.51
C SER A 160 10.89 -21.45 3.13
N TYR A 161 11.88 -21.85 3.94
CA TYR A 161 13.29 -21.69 3.62
C TYR A 161 13.71 -22.67 2.53
N ALA A 162 13.32 -23.94 2.64
CA ALA A 162 13.57 -24.95 1.62
C ALA A 162 12.97 -24.53 0.26
N ALA A 163 11.74 -24.00 0.25
CA ALA A 163 11.11 -23.48 -0.95
C ALA A 163 11.72 -22.17 -1.48
N SER A 164 12.48 -21.43 -0.65
CA SER A 164 13.22 -20.24 -1.11
C SER A 164 14.54 -20.59 -1.79
N VAL A 165 15.02 -21.82 -1.61
CA VAL A 165 16.17 -22.34 -2.35
C VAL A 165 15.65 -22.77 -3.72
N VAL A 166 16.01 -21.98 -4.73
CA VAL A 166 15.62 -22.19 -6.12
C VAL A 166 16.75 -22.92 -6.85
N ASP A 167 16.40 -23.80 -7.79
CA ASP A 167 17.38 -24.41 -8.68
C ASP A 167 18.00 -23.34 -9.61
N PRO A 168 19.33 -23.15 -9.59
CA PRO A 168 19.99 -22.15 -10.42
C PRO A 168 19.71 -22.31 -11.93
N GLU A 169 19.47 -23.52 -12.41
CA GLU A 169 19.20 -23.77 -13.83
C GLU A 169 17.83 -23.24 -14.25
N GLU A 170 16.78 -23.50 -13.47
CA GLU A 170 15.44 -22.98 -13.72
C GLU A 170 15.40 -21.45 -13.62
N LEU A 171 16.09 -20.87 -12.62
CA LEU A 171 16.17 -19.42 -12.46
C LEU A 171 16.85 -18.76 -13.65
N LYS A 172 17.97 -19.33 -14.12
CA LYS A 172 18.70 -18.81 -15.27
C LYS A 172 17.83 -18.82 -16.52
N ALA A 173 17.11 -19.91 -16.78
CA ALA A 173 16.21 -20.00 -17.94
C ALA A 173 15.11 -18.92 -17.91
N GLU A 174 14.52 -18.63 -16.75
CA GLU A 174 13.52 -17.56 -16.62
C GLU A 174 14.11 -16.16 -16.84
N VAL A 175 15.30 -15.90 -16.29
CA VAL A 175 16.01 -14.62 -16.49
C VAL A 175 16.42 -14.43 -17.95
N ASP A 176 16.97 -15.47 -18.58
CA ASP A 176 17.40 -15.41 -19.97
C ASP A 176 16.20 -15.15 -20.91
N ALA A 177 15.06 -15.81 -20.67
CA ALA A 177 13.81 -15.55 -21.41
C ALA A 177 13.31 -14.11 -21.21
N TYR A 178 13.30 -13.62 -19.97
CA TYR A 178 12.90 -12.24 -19.67
C TYR A 178 13.81 -11.21 -20.35
N MET A 179 15.12 -11.44 -20.34
CA MET A 179 16.09 -10.56 -21.00
C MET A 179 15.92 -10.57 -22.51
N GLN A 180 15.70 -11.73 -23.13
CA GLN A 180 15.41 -11.82 -24.57
C GLN A 180 14.15 -11.04 -24.96
N ASP A 181 13.08 -11.14 -24.17
CA ASP A 181 11.84 -10.38 -24.42
C ASP A 181 12.02 -8.88 -24.19
N TYR A 182 12.88 -8.49 -23.25
CA TYR A 182 13.23 -7.10 -23.02
C TYR A 182 14.05 -6.53 -24.18
N ASP A 183 15.09 -7.25 -24.62
CA ASP A 183 15.96 -6.82 -25.73
C ASP A 183 15.15 -6.67 -27.03
N LYS A 184 14.25 -7.61 -27.34
CA LYS A 184 13.31 -7.49 -28.48
C LYS A 184 12.45 -6.22 -28.40
N LYS A 185 11.91 -5.89 -27.21
CA LYS A 185 11.11 -4.67 -27.03
C LYS A 185 11.93 -3.41 -27.26
N ILE A 186 13.18 -3.40 -26.77
CA ILE A 186 14.09 -2.27 -26.98
C ILE A 186 14.42 -2.13 -28.46
N GLU A 187 14.73 -3.22 -29.16
CA GLU A 187 14.98 -3.21 -30.60
C GLU A 187 13.77 -2.72 -31.40
N GLU A 188 12.55 -3.13 -31.05
CA GLU A 188 11.32 -2.63 -31.67
C GLU A 188 11.12 -1.13 -31.43
N GLU A 189 11.36 -0.65 -30.21
CA GLU A 189 11.30 0.78 -29.88
C GLU A 189 12.36 1.58 -30.65
N GLU A 190 13.59 1.07 -30.75
CA GLU A 190 14.67 1.69 -31.52
C GLU A 190 14.36 1.69 -33.02
N ALA A 191 13.79 0.61 -33.56
CA ALA A 191 13.36 0.52 -34.95
C ALA A 191 12.20 1.47 -35.26
N LYS A 192 11.25 1.65 -34.34
CA LYS A 192 10.18 2.66 -34.46
C LYS A 192 10.76 4.06 -34.41
N ALA A 193 11.66 4.35 -33.47
CA ALA A 193 12.33 5.64 -33.37
C ALA A 193 13.15 5.95 -34.63
N ALA A 194 13.86 4.97 -35.20
CA ALA A 194 14.60 5.14 -36.44
C ALA A 194 13.70 5.39 -37.66
N LYS A 195 12.46 4.88 -37.66
CA LYS A 195 11.45 5.16 -38.71
C LYS A 195 10.81 6.54 -38.54
N GLU A 196 10.63 7.00 -37.31
CA GLU A 196 10.11 8.35 -37.00
C GLU A 196 11.19 9.43 -37.16
N GLU A 197 12.46 9.06 -37.09
CA GLU A 197 13.60 9.97 -37.27
C GLU A 197 13.70 10.39 -38.75
N GLY A 198 13.44 11.68 -39.00
CA GLY A 198 13.58 12.27 -40.33
C GLY A 198 12.30 12.35 -41.15
N VAL A 199 11.16 11.92 -40.61
CA VAL A 199 9.84 12.25 -41.19
C VAL A 199 9.49 13.68 -40.76
N PRO A 200 9.34 14.64 -41.70
CA PRO A 200 8.85 15.97 -41.38
C PRO A 200 7.38 15.88 -40.98
N ASP A 201 7.01 16.56 -39.90
CA ASP A 201 5.61 16.72 -39.52
C ASP A 201 4.84 17.51 -40.61
N GLU A 202 3.49 17.51 -40.58
CA GLU A 202 2.64 18.21 -41.56
C GLU A 202 2.93 19.73 -41.66
N GLU A 203 3.58 20.31 -40.64
CA GLU A 203 4.03 21.71 -40.61
C GLU A 203 5.53 21.90 -40.98
N GLY A 204 6.21 20.86 -41.48
CA GLY A 204 7.59 20.93 -41.99
C GLY A 204 8.68 20.96 -40.93
N TRP A 205 8.35 20.69 -39.66
CA TRP A 205 9.34 20.59 -38.59
C TRP A 205 9.93 19.18 -38.53
N VAL A 206 11.25 19.08 -38.46
CA VAL A 206 11.95 17.80 -38.27
C VAL A 206 12.24 17.59 -36.79
N LYS A 207 11.65 16.54 -36.21
CA LYS A 207 11.87 16.15 -34.82
C LYS A 207 13.31 15.65 -34.63
N VAL A 208 14.15 16.44 -33.96
CA VAL A 208 15.52 16.03 -33.60
C VAL A 208 15.46 15.04 -32.43
N THR A 209 15.44 13.75 -32.73
CA THR A 209 15.59 12.69 -31.72
C THR A 209 17.07 12.38 -31.51
N ARG A 210 17.56 12.51 -30.27
CA ARG A 210 18.93 12.09 -29.94
C ARG A 210 18.97 10.56 -29.74
N ARG A 211 19.42 9.82 -30.76
CA ARG A 211 19.66 8.37 -30.64
C ARG A 211 20.55 8.03 -29.44
N GLY A 212 20.20 6.96 -28.73
CA GLY A 212 21.00 6.38 -27.64
C GLY A 212 20.89 7.04 -26.26
N ARG A 213 20.07 8.10 -26.09
CA ARG A 213 19.84 8.66 -24.75
C ARG A 213 18.60 8.02 -24.13
N LYS A 214 18.79 6.96 -23.34
CA LYS A 214 17.75 6.50 -22.39
C LYS A 214 17.33 7.72 -21.57
N PRO A 215 16.04 8.11 -21.55
CA PRO A 215 15.59 9.22 -20.73
C PRO A 215 15.74 8.82 -19.26
N GLY A 216 16.92 9.06 -18.69
CA GLY A 216 17.14 8.97 -17.26
C GLY A 216 16.21 9.96 -16.56
N LEU A 217 15.66 9.49 -15.43
CA LEU A 217 14.63 10.13 -14.59
C LEU A 217 13.38 10.59 -15.37
N PRO A 218 12.18 10.06 -15.09
CA PRO A 218 10.98 10.52 -15.76
C PRO A 218 10.85 12.03 -15.58
N ARG A 219 10.79 12.75 -16.71
CA ARG A 219 10.52 14.19 -16.76
C ARG A 219 9.08 14.43 -16.32
N THR A 220 8.85 14.31 -15.02
CA THR A 220 7.62 14.81 -14.41
C THR A 220 7.60 16.33 -14.53
N GLU A 221 6.43 16.91 -14.70
CA GLU A 221 6.26 18.37 -14.82
C GLU A 221 6.92 19.11 -13.65
N ALA A 222 6.86 18.53 -12.44
CA ALA A 222 7.52 19.05 -11.25
C ALA A 222 9.06 19.08 -11.35
N ALA A 223 9.69 18.09 -11.99
CA ALA A 223 11.13 18.09 -12.20
C ALA A 223 11.54 19.16 -13.23
N ASN A 224 10.75 19.36 -14.28
CA ASN A 224 10.98 20.39 -15.29
C ASN A 224 10.80 21.80 -14.71
N LEU A 225 9.78 22.03 -13.88
CA LEU A 225 9.57 23.30 -13.17
C LEU A 225 10.76 23.63 -12.26
N ARG A 226 11.28 22.65 -11.50
CA ARG A 226 12.47 22.84 -10.65
C ARG A 226 13.73 23.18 -11.45
N VAL A 227 13.89 22.61 -12.65
CA VAL A 227 15.01 22.95 -13.54
C VAL A 227 14.85 24.38 -14.08
N LEU A 228 13.64 24.76 -14.53
CA LEU A 228 13.32 26.11 -14.97
C LEU A 228 13.53 27.17 -13.88
N GLU A 229 13.12 26.89 -12.65
CA GLU A 229 13.36 27.75 -11.49
C GLU A 229 14.85 27.94 -11.22
N ARG A 230 15.64 26.86 -11.27
CA ARG A 230 17.10 26.93 -11.12
C ARG A 230 17.75 27.74 -12.24
N GLU A 231 17.24 27.65 -13.47
CA GLU A 231 17.72 28.47 -14.58
C GLU A 231 17.36 29.95 -14.41
N LYS A 232 16.13 30.26 -13.98
CA LYS A 232 15.69 31.64 -13.66
C LYS A 232 16.54 32.24 -12.54
N GLN A 233 16.81 31.49 -11.47
CA GLN A 233 17.69 31.93 -10.38
C GLN A 233 19.12 32.19 -10.87
N LYS A 234 19.66 31.35 -11.77
CA LYS A 234 20.98 31.59 -12.38
C LYS A 234 20.99 32.83 -13.26
N ARG A 235 19.91 33.11 -14.00
CA ARG A 235 19.78 34.34 -14.80
C ARG A 235 19.71 35.59 -13.90
N ALA A 236 18.88 35.58 -12.86
CA ALA A 236 18.79 36.66 -11.89
C ALA A 236 20.11 36.93 -11.14
N ARG A 237 20.93 35.90 -10.87
CA ARG A 237 22.28 36.07 -10.31
C ARG A 237 23.29 36.68 -11.30
N LYS A 238 23.07 36.49 -12.60
CA LYS A 238 23.93 37.01 -13.68
C LYS A 238 23.48 38.39 -14.16
N GLU A 239 22.25 38.80 -13.84
CA GLU A 239 21.80 40.17 -14.03
C GLU A 239 22.61 41.09 -13.11
N LEU A 240 23.52 41.87 -13.71
CA LEU A 240 24.35 42.82 -12.99
C LEU A 240 23.49 44.04 -12.61
N LEU A 241 22.83 43.98 -11.46
CA LEU A 241 22.15 45.13 -10.88
C LEU A 241 23.22 46.18 -10.49
N ASN A 242 23.08 47.41 -10.98
CA ASN A 242 24.04 48.51 -10.83
C ASN A 242 25.31 48.40 -11.70
N PHE A 243 25.19 48.04 -12.97
CA PHE A 243 26.32 48.02 -13.91
C PHE A 243 27.02 49.40 -14.04
N TYR A 244 26.28 50.50 -13.92
CA TYR A 244 26.83 51.84 -14.13
C TYR A 244 27.15 52.58 -12.83
N ALA A 245 28.28 53.30 -12.82
CA ALA A 245 28.73 54.10 -11.68
C ALA A 245 27.70 55.14 -11.19
N TRP A 246 26.84 55.65 -12.09
CA TRP A 246 25.76 56.57 -11.72
C TRP A 246 24.65 55.88 -10.92
N GLN A 247 24.35 54.60 -11.18
CA GLN A 247 23.37 53.81 -10.42
C GLN A 247 23.85 53.60 -8.98
N HIS A 248 25.15 53.32 -8.79
CA HIS A 248 25.76 53.27 -7.47
C HIS A 248 25.74 54.62 -6.73
N ARG A 249 25.86 55.74 -7.44
CA ARG A 249 25.76 57.07 -6.84
C ARG A 249 24.32 57.38 -6.44
N GLU A 250 23.35 57.05 -7.27
CA GLU A 250 21.93 57.31 -7.01
C GLU A 250 21.42 56.48 -5.83
N THR A 251 21.69 55.17 -5.84
CA THR A 251 21.32 54.27 -4.72
C THR A 251 21.91 54.72 -3.38
N LYS A 252 23.19 55.16 -3.37
CA LYS A 252 23.82 55.72 -2.16
C LYS A 252 23.16 57.03 -1.72
N ARG A 253 22.82 57.93 -2.65
CA ARG A 253 22.12 59.18 -2.33
C ARG A 253 20.73 58.92 -1.76
N GLU A 254 19.95 58.05 -2.40
CA GLU A 254 18.62 57.64 -1.92
C GLU A 254 18.70 57.02 -0.53
N HIS A 255 19.68 56.14 -0.28
CA HIS A 255 19.89 55.54 1.03
C HIS A 255 20.24 56.58 2.11
N ILE A 256 21.12 57.53 1.80
CA ILE A 256 21.46 58.64 2.71
C ILE A 256 20.24 59.53 2.98
N ALA A 257 19.43 59.82 1.95
CA ALA A 257 18.20 60.60 2.10
C ALA A 257 17.17 59.89 3.00
N GLN A 258 17.00 58.57 2.81
CA GLN A 258 16.13 57.75 3.67
C GLN A 258 16.60 57.73 5.13
N LEU A 259 17.91 57.63 5.38
CA LEU A 259 18.47 57.68 6.74
C LEU A 259 18.24 59.05 7.41
N ARG A 260 18.43 60.15 6.67
CA ARG A 260 18.16 61.51 7.17
C ARG A 260 16.70 61.70 7.53
N LYS A 261 15.78 61.23 6.68
CA LYS A 261 14.34 61.28 6.93
C LYS A 261 13.96 60.52 8.20
N LYS A 262 14.44 59.28 8.35
CA LYS A 262 14.21 58.48 9.56
C LYS A 262 14.77 59.15 10.82
N PHE A 263 15.94 59.78 10.72
CA PHE A 263 16.55 60.49 11.83
C PHE A 263 15.73 61.71 12.28
N GLU A 264 15.17 62.47 11.34
CA GLU A 264 14.28 63.60 11.64
C GLU A 264 12.98 63.14 12.30
N GLU A 265 12.37 62.07 11.78
CA GLU A 265 11.18 61.45 12.37
C GLU A 265 11.44 60.97 13.80
N ASP A 266 12.58 60.32 14.05
CA ASP A 266 12.95 59.88 15.40
C ASP A 266 13.29 61.05 16.34
N LYS A 267 13.91 62.12 15.83
CA LYS A 267 14.16 63.35 16.61
C LYS A 267 12.85 64.00 17.04
N GLN A 268 11.85 64.06 16.14
CA GLN A 268 10.51 64.56 16.45
C GLN A 268 9.81 63.66 17.48
N ARG A 269 9.90 62.34 17.33
CA ARG A 269 9.34 61.37 18.28
C ARG A 269 9.95 61.51 19.67
N ILE A 270 11.27 61.66 19.78
CA ILE A 270 11.97 61.86 21.07
C ILE A 270 11.58 63.20 21.70
N ALA A 271 11.44 64.28 20.90
CA ALA A 271 11.00 65.58 21.41
C ALA A 271 9.58 65.51 22.01
N LEU A 272 8.65 64.83 21.33
CA LEU A 272 7.31 64.57 21.86
C LEU A 272 7.35 63.76 23.16
N MET A 273 8.15 62.70 23.23
CA MET A 273 8.32 61.91 24.46
C MET A 273 8.93 62.71 25.60
N ARG A 274 9.91 63.57 25.34
CA ARG A 274 10.52 64.46 26.36
C ARG A 274 9.52 65.51 26.87
N ALA A 275 8.70 66.08 25.99
CA ALA A 275 7.68 67.04 26.37
C ALA A 275 6.58 66.41 27.25
N GLN A 276 6.21 65.16 26.98
CA GLN A 276 5.29 64.37 27.80
C GLN A 276 5.91 63.99 29.16
N ARG A 277 7.23 63.77 29.22
CA ARG A 277 7.99 63.47 30.46
C ARG A 277 8.47 64.71 31.21
N LYS A 278 7.61 65.71 31.41
CA LYS A 278 7.89 66.80 32.37
C LYS A 278 7.72 66.30 33.80
N PHE A 279 8.84 66.00 34.44
CA PHE A 279 8.94 65.67 35.88
C PHE A 279 8.45 66.86 36.71
N ARG A 280 7.48 66.63 37.60
CA ARG A 280 6.95 67.61 38.56
C ARG A 280 7.53 67.29 39.94
N PRO A 281 8.49 68.06 40.48
CA PRO A 281 9.01 67.81 41.82
C PRO A 281 8.18 68.59 42.85
N TYR A 282 7.25 67.90 43.48
CA TYR A 282 6.78 68.11 44.85
C TYR A 282 6.62 66.73 45.50
#